data_AF-A0A7W8I021-F1
#
_entry.id   AF-A0A7W8I021-F1
#
_cell.length_a   1.000
_cell.length_b   1.000
_cell.length_c   1.000
_cell.angle_alpha   90.00
_cell.angle_beta   90.00
_cell.angle_gamma   90.00
#
_symmetry.space_group_name_H-M   'P 1'
#
loop_
_entity.id
_entity.type
_entity.pdbx_description
1 polymer ?
#
loop_
_entity_poly.entity_id
_entity_poly.type
_entity_poly.pdbx_seq_one_letter_code
_entity_poly.pdbx_strand_id
1 'polypeptide(L)'
;MPDARPLTAPRTRRDGARRPAPKTVWEAVRADYMAGLPAHECCRRHGVTIAALRSRAARNGWRRIDQPWTPANALDPADEGVQLEQRSEGDLDRIDTGELIFVAHRRMLRCVLRGDAAGALRWGRVGKALEAEEAEMRRYLCQEEALNSARLAEAADGADWLRPTPGFLAAADADSADSAIPKFPDRAEAGKDG
;
A
#
# COMPACT_ATOMS: atom_id res chain seq x y z
N MET A 1 -17.96 -72.70 8.32
CA MET A 1 -18.38 -71.34 7.92
C MET A 1 -17.54 -70.93 6.72
N PRO A 2 -18.05 -71.03 5.49
CA PRO A 2 -17.31 -70.65 4.29
C PRO A 2 -17.39 -69.14 4.03
N ASP A 3 -16.28 -68.63 3.52
CA ASP A 3 -15.89 -67.25 3.30
C ASP A 3 -16.58 -66.67 2.04
N ALA A 4 -17.43 -65.65 2.20
CA ALA A 4 -18.20 -65.04 1.10
C ALA A 4 -17.57 -63.70 0.70
N ARG A 5 -16.73 -63.72 -0.35
CA ARG A 5 -16.28 -62.50 -1.03
C ARG A 5 -17.40 -61.97 -1.91
N PRO A 6 -17.77 -60.67 -1.86
CA PRO A 6 -18.75 -60.13 -2.77
C PRO A 6 -18.16 -60.02 -4.18
N LEU A 7 -18.84 -60.65 -5.14
CA LEU A 7 -18.62 -60.52 -6.57
C LEU A 7 -18.87 -59.06 -6.98
N THR A 8 -17.80 -58.32 -7.25
CA THR A 8 -17.87 -56.97 -7.80
C THR A 8 -18.55 -57.03 -9.18
N ALA A 9 -19.71 -56.38 -9.30
CA ALA A 9 -20.44 -56.28 -10.56
C ALA A 9 -19.56 -55.65 -11.66
N PRO A 10 -19.63 -56.14 -12.92
CA PRO A 10 -18.89 -55.55 -14.02
C PRO A 10 -19.38 -54.12 -14.28
N ARG A 11 -18.46 -53.15 -14.23
CA ARG A 11 -18.73 -51.75 -14.56
C ARG A 11 -19.29 -51.68 -15.99
N THR A 12 -20.53 -51.23 -16.14
CA THR A 12 -21.15 -50.97 -17.44
C THR A 12 -20.24 -50.03 -18.23
N ARG A 13 -19.63 -50.52 -19.31
CA ARG A 13 -18.96 -49.67 -20.29
C ARG A 13 -20.04 -48.76 -20.87
N ARG A 14 -19.95 -47.45 -20.61
CA ARG A 14 -20.76 -46.47 -21.35
C ARG A 14 -20.24 -46.45 -22.78
N ASP A 15 -20.77 -47.36 -23.59
CA ASP A 15 -20.66 -47.33 -25.05
C ASP A 15 -21.52 -46.18 -25.57
N GLY A 16 -20.96 -44.99 -25.47
CA GLY A 16 -21.41 -43.80 -26.18
C GLY A 16 -20.20 -43.24 -26.88
N ALA A 17 -19.89 -43.76 -28.07
CA ALA A 17 -18.87 -43.19 -28.94
C ALA A 17 -19.28 -41.73 -29.23
N ARG A 18 -18.78 -40.79 -28.42
CA ARG A 18 -18.93 -39.36 -28.68
C ARG A 18 -18.37 -39.13 -30.07
N ARG A 19 -19.24 -38.76 -31.02
CA ARG A 19 -18.80 -38.38 -32.35
C ARG A 19 -17.68 -37.36 -32.20
N PRO A 20 -16.57 -37.50 -32.93
CA PRO A 20 -15.50 -36.52 -32.90
C PRO A 20 -16.09 -35.14 -33.18
N ALA A 21 -15.75 -34.15 -32.35
CA ALA A 21 -16.21 -32.79 -32.59
C ALA A 21 -15.81 -32.34 -34.02
N PRO A 22 -16.65 -31.54 -34.70
CA PRO A 22 -16.39 -31.11 -36.07
C PRO A 22 -15.04 -30.40 -36.21
N LYS A 23 -14.45 -30.41 -37.42
CA LYS A 23 -13.14 -29.81 -37.69
C LYS A 23 -13.08 -28.32 -37.31
N THR A 24 -14.18 -27.59 -37.55
CA THR A 24 -14.35 -26.17 -37.20
C THR A 24 -14.20 -25.92 -35.70
N VAL A 25 -14.75 -26.80 -34.85
CA VAL A 25 -14.60 -26.72 -33.38
C VAL A 25 -13.14 -26.93 -32.99
N TRP A 26 -12.44 -27.86 -33.64
CA TRP A 26 -11.02 -28.09 -33.36
C TRP A 26 -10.10 -26.97 -33.83
N GLU A 27 -10.46 -26.25 -34.90
CA GLU A 27 -9.76 -25.05 -35.34
C GLU A 27 -9.93 -23.90 -34.34
N ALA A 28 -11.15 -23.68 -33.83
CA ALA A 28 -11.41 -22.71 -32.76
C ALA A 28 -10.70 -23.07 -31.45
N VAL A 29 -10.74 -24.35 -31.05
CA VAL A 29 -10.01 -24.86 -29.88
C VAL A 29 -8.51 -24.67 -30.05
N ARG A 30 -7.96 -24.89 -31.25
CA ARG A 30 -6.54 -24.65 -31.55
C ARG A 30 -6.19 -23.19 -31.41
N ALA A 31 -7.00 -22.29 -31.98
CA ALA A 31 -6.78 -20.85 -31.89
C ALA A 31 -6.75 -20.39 -30.43
N ASP A 32 -7.75 -20.77 -29.63
CA ASP A 32 -7.82 -20.43 -28.21
C ASP A 32 -6.67 -21.05 -27.40
N TYR A 33 -6.33 -22.31 -27.66
CA TYR A 33 -5.26 -23.02 -26.97
C TYR A 33 -3.86 -22.47 -27.33
N MET A 34 -3.66 -21.99 -28.57
CA MET A 34 -2.42 -21.34 -28.99
C MET A 34 -2.34 -19.88 -28.56
N ALA A 35 -3.49 -19.21 -28.37
CA ALA A 35 -3.58 -17.86 -27.82
C ALA A 35 -3.29 -17.78 -26.31
N GLY A 36 -3.00 -18.92 -25.67
CA GLY A 36 -2.59 -18.97 -24.26
C GLY A 36 -3.71 -19.28 -23.27
N LEU A 37 -4.95 -19.53 -23.72
CA LEU A 37 -5.99 -20.01 -22.81
C LEU A 37 -5.62 -21.39 -22.22
N PRO A 38 -5.89 -21.62 -20.92
CA PRO A 38 -5.57 -22.90 -20.31
C PRO A 38 -6.49 -24.00 -20.85
N ALA A 39 -5.94 -25.22 -20.98
CA ALA A 39 -6.63 -26.36 -21.60
C ALA A 39 -8.02 -26.66 -21.01
N HIS A 40 -8.21 -26.47 -19.70
CA HIS A 40 -9.50 -26.67 -19.06
C HIS A 40 -10.55 -25.64 -19.51
N GLU A 41 -10.13 -24.41 -19.79
CA GLU A 41 -11.01 -23.34 -20.25
C GLU A 41 -11.38 -23.53 -21.72
N CYS A 42 -10.41 -23.90 -22.57
CA CYS A 42 -10.70 -24.30 -23.95
C CYS A 42 -11.70 -25.47 -24.01
N CYS A 43 -11.57 -26.44 -23.10
CA CYS A 43 -12.49 -27.57 -22.98
C CYS A 43 -13.90 -27.14 -22.56
N ARG A 44 -14.02 -26.24 -21.58
CA ARG A 44 -15.32 -25.70 -21.15
C ARG A 44 -16.02 -24.91 -22.27
N ARG A 45 -15.28 -24.02 -22.94
CA ARG A 45 -15.82 -23.13 -23.97
C ARG A 45 -16.33 -23.87 -25.21
N HIS A 46 -15.64 -24.93 -25.61
CA HIS A 46 -15.92 -25.66 -26.85
C HIS A 46 -16.58 -27.02 -26.65
N GLY A 47 -16.92 -27.39 -25.41
CA GLY A 47 -17.58 -28.66 -25.08
C GLY A 47 -16.72 -29.91 -25.37
N VAL A 48 -15.39 -29.76 -25.44
CA VAL A 48 -14.46 -30.86 -25.71
C VAL A 48 -13.83 -31.38 -24.42
N THR A 49 -13.57 -32.69 -24.34
CA THR A 49 -12.90 -33.26 -23.16
C THR A 49 -11.40 -32.97 -23.16
N ILE A 50 -10.81 -32.82 -21.97
CA ILE A 50 -9.35 -32.61 -21.80
C ILE A 50 -8.55 -33.75 -22.44
N ALA A 51 -9.03 -35.00 -22.33
CA ALA A 51 -8.37 -36.15 -22.95
C ALA A 51 -8.35 -36.06 -24.48
N ALA A 52 -9.46 -35.64 -25.10
CA ALA A 52 -9.53 -35.45 -26.55
C ALA A 52 -8.62 -34.30 -27.03
N LEU A 53 -8.59 -33.19 -26.27
CA LEU A 53 -7.69 -32.07 -26.53
C LEU A 53 -6.22 -32.50 -26.49
N ARG A 54 -5.81 -33.20 -25.42
CA ARG A 54 -4.42 -33.68 -25.26
C ARG A 54 -4.02 -34.68 -26.35
N SER A 55 -4.89 -35.65 -26.66
CA SER A 55 -4.65 -36.63 -27.74
C SER A 55 -4.49 -35.96 -29.10
N ARG A 56 -5.26 -34.90 -29.37
CA ARG A 56 -5.20 -34.18 -30.63
C ARG A 56 -4.02 -33.22 -30.70
N ALA A 57 -3.69 -32.54 -29.60
CA ALA A 57 -2.51 -31.70 -29.48
C ALA A 57 -1.22 -32.52 -29.72
N ALA A 58 -1.12 -33.73 -29.17
CA ALA A 58 0.01 -34.62 -29.41
C ALA A 58 0.13 -35.04 -30.88
N ARG A 59 -0.99 -35.40 -31.53
CA ARG A 59 -1.02 -35.82 -32.95
C ARG A 59 -0.71 -34.69 -33.93
N ASN A 60 -1.16 -33.48 -33.62
CA ASN A 60 -1.01 -32.31 -34.49
C ASN A 60 0.20 -31.43 -34.13
N GLY A 61 1.04 -31.88 -33.19
CA GLY A 61 2.22 -31.13 -32.77
C GLY A 61 1.91 -29.78 -32.14
N TRP A 62 0.77 -29.61 -31.46
CA TRP A 62 0.44 -28.38 -30.74
C TRP A 62 1.24 -28.32 -29.44
N ARG A 63 2.52 -27.93 -29.55
CA ARG A 63 3.42 -27.89 -28.39
C ARG A 63 3.23 -26.58 -27.65
N ARG A 64 3.24 -26.64 -26.32
CA ARG A 64 3.21 -25.42 -25.49
C ARG A 64 4.49 -24.60 -25.60
N ILE A 65 5.58 -25.19 -26.09
CA ILE A 65 6.82 -24.47 -26.39
C ILE A 65 6.69 -23.54 -27.60
N ASP A 66 5.74 -23.82 -28.49
CA ASP A 66 5.44 -22.98 -29.66
C ASP A 66 4.49 -21.82 -29.28
N GLN A 67 4.00 -21.78 -28.04
CA GLN A 67 3.28 -20.62 -27.53
C GLN A 67 4.31 -19.50 -27.26
N PRO A 68 3.99 -18.24 -27.61
CA PRO A 68 4.74 -17.11 -27.10
C PRO A 68 4.82 -17.24 -25.59
N TRP A 69 6.03 -17.30 -25.04
CA TRP A 69 6.23 -17.41 -23.60
C TRP A 69 5.54 -16.21 -22.95
N THR A 70 4.41 -16.48 -22.32
CA THR A 70 3.71 -15.51 -21.48
C THR A 70 4.16 -15.83 -20.06
N PRO A 71 4.89 -14.95 -19.37
CA PRO A 71 5.30 -15.23 -18.00
C PRO A 71 4.06 -15.58 -17.20
N ALA A 72 4.15 -16.60 -16.33
CA ALA A 72 3.02 -17.04 -15.50
C ALA A 72 2.43 -15.92 -14.61
N ASN A 73 3.16 -14.81 -14.49
CA ASN A 73 2.80 -13.58 -13.79
C ASN A 73 2.52 -12.39 -14.73
N ALA A 74 2.24 -12.62 -16.02
CA ALA A 74 1.79 -11.55 -16.89
C ALA A 74 0.48 -11.01 -16.33
N LEU A 75 0.55 -9.83 -15.73
CA LEU A 75 -0.60 -9.10 -15.25
C LEU A 75 -1.49 -8.78 -16.45
N ASP A 76 -2.81 -8.80 -16.23
CA ASP A 76 -3.77 -8.36 -17.24
C ASP A 76 -3.39 -6.94 -17.69
N PRO A 77 -3.28 -6.64 -18.99
CA PRO A 77 -3.02 -5.27 -19.45
C PRO A 77 -4.02 -4.23 -18.91
N ALA A 78 -5.24 -4.66 -18.55
CA ALA A 78 -6.24 -3.82 -17.91
C ALA A 78 -6.09 -3.71 -16.38
N ASP A 79 -5.07 -4.32 -15.78
CA ASP A 79 -4.79 -4.25 -14.35
C ASP A 79 -4.37 -2.83 -13.93
N GLU A 80 -4.93 -2.34 -12.83
CA GLU A 80 -4.67 -0.98 -12.34
C GLU A 80 -3.21 -0.79 -11.96
N GLY A 81 -2.49 -1.85 -11.55
CA GLY A 81 -1.05 -1.75 -11.27
C GLY A 81 -0.22 -1.54 -12.53
N VAL A 82 -0.63 -2.14 -13.66
CA VAL A 82 0.02 -1.92 -14.96
C VAL A 82 -0.22 -0.49 -15.45
N GLN A 83 -1.44 0.02 -15.29
CA GLN A 83 -1.77 1.41 -15.64
C GLN A 83 -1.05 2.43 -14.73
N LEU A 84 -0.91 2.10 -13.45
CA LEU A 84 -0.20 2.93 -12.48
C LEU A 84 1.30 3.01 -12.81
N GLU A 85 1.94 1.87 -13.08
CA GLU A 85 3.34 1.82 -13.50
C GLU A 85 3.59 2.60 -14.80
N GLN A 86 2.68 2.51 -15.77
CA GLN A 86 2.76 3.29 -17.01
C GLN A 86 2.64 4.78 -16.78
N ARG A 87 1.72 5.22 -15.90
CA ARG A 87 1.54 6.64 -15.56
C ARG A 87 2.75 7.21 -14.85
N SER A 88 3.37 6.43 -13.98
CA SER A 88 4.55 6.83 -13.23
C SER A 88 5.85 6.67 -14.02
N GLU A 89 5.79 6.15 -15.25
CA GLU A 89 6.97 5.87 -16.10
C GLU A 89 7.99 4.95 -15.41
N GLY A 90 7.51 4.09 -14.49
CA GLY A 90 8.36 3.23 -13.66
C GLY A 90 9.06 3.93 -12.48
N ASP A 91 8.81 5.21 -12.25
CA ASP A 91 9.32 5.96 -11.10
C ASP A 91 8.48 5.66 -9.85
N LEU A 92 9.03 4.86 -8.94
CA LEU A 92 8.36 4.43 -7.71
C LEU A 92 8.13 5.58 -6.72
N ASP A 93 8.99 6.61 -6.74
CA ASP A 93 8.89 7.75 -5.83
C ASP A 93 7.69 8.65 -6.17
N ARG A 94 7.10 8.47 -7.36
CA ARG A 94 5.88 9.17 -7.80
C ARG A 94 4.60 8.44 -7.43
N ILE A 95 4.69 7.22 -6.91
CA ILE A 95 3.52 6.40 -6.59
C ILE A 95 3.18 6.58 -5.12
N ASP A 96 1.95 7.03 -4.85
CA ASP A 96 1.47 7.10 -3.47
C ASP A 96 1.16 5.70 -2.93
N THR A 97 1.39 5.51 -1.62
CA THR A 97 1.07 4.27 -0.92
C THR A 97 -0.44 3.99 -1.00
N GLY A 98 -1.28 5.03 -0.97
CA GLY A 98 -2.72 4.92 -1.17
C GLY A 98 -3.11 4.31 -2.53
N GLU A 99 -2.37 4.63 -3.60
CA GLU A 99 -2.60 4.04 -4.93
C GLU A 99 -2.22 2.55 -4.96
N LEU A 100 -1.16 2.15 -4.26
CA LEU A 100 -0.77 0.75 -4.12
C LEU A 100 -1.81 -0.06 -3.32
N ILE A 101 -2.33 0.51 -2.24
CA ILE A 101 -3.43 -0.08 -1.45
C ILE A 101 -4.65 -0.29 -2.35
N PHE A 102 -5.02 0.71 -3.15
CA PHE A 102 -6.13 0.61 -4.11
C PHE A 102 -5.95 -0.53 -5.11
N VAL A 103 -4.76 -0.66 -5.71
CA VAL A 103 -4.42 -1.75 -6.64
C VAL A 103 -4.54 -3.12 -5.96
N ALA A 104 -3.99 -3.27 -4.76
CA ALA A 104 -4.07 -4.53 -3.99
C ALA A 104 -5.54 -4.91 -3.71
N HIS A 105 -6.37 -3.93 -3.32
CA HIS A 105 -7.80 -4.14 -3.09
C HIS A 105 -8.54 -4.56 -4.37
N ARG A 106 -8.26 -3.94 -5.52
CA ARG A 106 -8.86 -4.31 -6.81
C ARG A 106 -8.50 -5.73 -7.22
N ARG A 107 -7.22 -6.11 -7.08
CA ARG A 107 -6.75 -7.47 -7.36
C ARG A 107 -7.41 -8.51 -6.44
N MET A 108 -7.54 -8.20 -5.15
CA MET A 108 -8.28 -9.04 -4.20
C MET A 108 -9.74 -9.24 -4.66
N LEU A 109 -10.46 -8.16 -4.98
CA LEU A 109 -11.86 -8.23 -5.42
C LEU A 109 -12.02 -9.05 -6.71
N ARG A 110 -11.10 -8.90 -7.67
CA ARG A 110 -11.12 -9.74 -8.88
C ARG A 110 -10.88 -11.22 -8.58
N CYS A 111 -9.99 -11.54 -7.65
CA CYS A 111 -9.79 -12.93 -7.20
C CYS A 111 -11.06 -13.50 -6.56
N VAL A 112 -11.77 -12.72 -5.74
CA VAL A 112 -13.06 -13.11 -5.16
C VAL A 112 -14.09 -13.40 -6.25
N LEU A 113 -14.24 -12.50 -7.24
CA LEU A 113 -15.17 -12.68 -8.35
C LEU A 113 -14.85 -13.92 -9.21
N ARG A 114 -13.57 -14.30 -9.31
CA ARG A 114 -13.12 -15.50 -10.04
C ARG A 114 -13.20 -16.79 -9.21
N GLY A 115 -13.52 -16.70 -7.91
CA GLY A 115 -13.51 -17.83 -6.98
C GLY A 115 -12.11 -18.29 -6.56
N ASP A 116 -11.08 -17.47 -6.78
CA ASP A 116 -9.71 -17.75 -6.31
C ASP A 116 -9.50 -17.22 -4.89
N ALA A 117 -9.90 -18.03 -3.91
CA ALA A 117 -9.75 -17.69 -2.49
C ALA A 117 -8.28 -17.49 -2.09
N ALA A 118 -7.35 -18.27 -2.65
CA ALA A 118 -5.94 -18.15 -2.33
C ALA A 118 -5.36 -16.82 -2.85
N GLY A 119 -5.75 -16.41 -4.06
CA GLY A 119 -5.41 -15.09 -4.61
C GLY A 119 -5.98 -13.94 -3.79
N ALA A 120 -7.24 -14.04 -3.37
CA ALA A 120 -7.87 -13.01 -2.54
C ALA A 120 -7.14 -12.84 -1.21
N LEU A 121 -6.79 -13.94 -0.52
CA LEU A 121 -6.05 -13.89 0.74
C LEU A 121 -4.61 -13.38 0.59
N ARG A 122 -3.96 -13.64 -0.54
CA ARG A 122 -2.63 -13.08 -0.83
C ARG A 122 -2.71 -11.56 -0.99
N TRP A 123 -3.59 -11.08 -1.86
CA TRP A 123 -3.74 -9.63 -2.10
C TRP A 123 -4.31 -8.87 -0.90
N GLY A 124 -5.20 -9.50 -0.13
CA GLY A 124 -5.68 -8.93 1.13
C GLY A 124 -4.57 -8.76 2.17
N ARG A 125 -3.58 -9.67 2.22
CA ARG A 125 -2.40 -9.51 3.08
C ARG A 125 -1.49 -8.38 2.61
N VAL A 126 -1.32 -8.22 1.30
CA VAL A 126 -0.56 -7.11 0.72
C VAL A 126 -1.19 -5.76 1.08
N GLY A 127 -2.52 -5.63 0.89
CA GLY A 127 -3.23 -4.39 1.25
C GLY A 127 -3.07 -4.02 2.73
N LYS A 128 -3.24 -4.99 3.64
CA LYS A 128 -3.04 -4.76 5.07
C LYS A 128 -1.61 -4.37 5.45
N ALA A 129 -0.61 -4.89 4.75
CA ALA A 129 0.79 -4.53 5.00
C ALA A 129 1.04 -3.06 4.61
N LEU A 130 0.53 -2.64 3.44
CA LEU A 130 0.66 -1.26 2.97
C LEU A 130 -0.12 -0.27 3.84
N GLU A 131 -1.33 -0.62 4.29
CA GLU A 131 -2.09 0.20 5.26
C GLU A 131 -1.34 0.37 6.59
N ALA A 132 -0.63 -0.67 7.03
CA ALA A 132 0.18 -0.59 8.25
C ALA A 132 1.39 0.35 8.08
N GLU A 133 2.10 0.25 6.95
CA GLU A 133 3.21 1.17 6.62
C GLU A 133 2.71 2.62 6.51
N GLU A 134 1.58 2.84 5.84
CA GLU A 134 0.97 4.17 5.71
C GLU A 134 0.57 4.75 7.08
N ALA A 135 0.02 3.92 7.97
CA ALA A 135 -0.31 4.32 9.33
C ALA A 135 0.94 4.65 10.17
N GLU A 136 2.03 3.91 9.99
CA GLU A 136 3.31 4.18 10.64
C GLU A 136 3.91 5.50 10.15
N MET A 137 3.91 5.73 8.85
CA MET A 137 4.39 6.96 8.24
C MET A 137 3.60 8.18 8.73
N ARG A 138 2.26 8.06 8.79
CA ARG A 138 1.40 9.11 9.37
C ARG A 138 1.72 9.39 10.83
N ARG A 139 1.95 8.35 11.64
CA ARG A 139 2.32 8.52 13.05
C ARG A 139 3.64 9.27 13.19
N TYR A 140 4.63 8.91 12.38
CA TYR A 140 5.93 9.58 12.38
C TYR A 140 5.81 11.06 12.05
N LEU A 141 5.08 11.41 10.98
CA LEU A 141 4.86 12.80 10.57
C LEU A 141 4.15 13.61 11.66
N CYS A 142 3.08 13.07 12.26
CA CYS A 142 2.39 13.76 13.37
C CYS A 142 3.29 13.94 14.59
N GLN A 143 4.16 12.96 14.90
CA GLN A 143 5.12 13.07 16.00
C GLN A 143 6.16 14.17 15.72
N GLU A 144 6.68 14.23 14.50
CA GLU A 144 7.64 15.25 14.09
C GLU A 144 7.04 16.65 14.12
N GLU A 145 5.81 16.82 13.61
CA GLU A 145 5.06 18.08 13.68
C GLU A 145 4.79 18.51 15.13
N ALA A 146 4.47 17.57 16.02
CA ALA A 146 4.28 17.84 17.45
C ALA A 146 5.59 18.32 18.11
N LEU A 147 6.73 17.70 17.79
CA LEU A 147 8.04 18.14 18.28
C LEU A 147 8.43 19.51 17.72
N ASN A 148 8.16 19.75 16.43
CA ASN A 148 8.49 21.02 15.79
C ASN A 148 7.63 22.16 16.34
N SER A 149 6.33 21.93 16.52
CA SER A 149 5.42 22.90 17.15
C SER A 149 5.80 23.19 18.61
N ALA A 150 6.19 22.18 19.38
CA ALA A 150 6.70 22.38 20.75
C ALA A 150 7.97 23.25 20.77
N ARG A 151 8.94 22.97 19.88
CA ARG A 151 10.16 23.80 19.74
C ARG A 151 9.83 25.24 19.38
N LEU A 152 8.87 25.47 18.49
CA LEU A 152 8.42 26.80 18.10
C LEU A 152 7.70 27.53 19.24
N ALA A 153 6.90 26.82 20.04
CA ALA A 153 6.25 27.38 21.22
C ALA A 153 7.26 27.79 22.30
N GLU A 154 8.25 26.93 22.59
CA GLU A 154 9.35 27.26 23.50
C GLU A 154 10.16 28.47 23.01
N ALA A 155 10.39 28.58 21.70
CA ALA A 155 11.07 29.74 21.11
C ALA A 155 10.20 31.02 21.18
N ALA A 156 8.88 30.90 21.09
CA ALA A 156 7.94 32.02 21.21
C ALA A 156 7.81 32.52 22.66
N ASP A 157 7.69 31.61 23.63
CA ASP A 157 7.72 31.93 25.07
C ASP A 157 9.11 32.50 25.45
N GLY A 158 10.16 31.95 24.85
CA GLY A 158 11.52 32.47 24.87
C GLY A 158 11.73 33.79 24.12
N ALA A 159 10.76 34.29 23.37
CA ALA A 159 10.81 35.62 22.75
C ALA A 159 9.93 36.62 23.52
N ASP A 160 9.00 36.14 24.34
CA ASP A 160 8.11 36.97 25.15
C ASP A 160 8.85 37.65 26.32
N TRP A 161 9.92 37.02 26.87
CA TRP A 161 10.81 37.69 27.85
C TRP A 161 11.71 38.78 27.24
N LEU A 162 11.86 38.80 25.91
CA LEU A 162 12.58 39.84 25.17
C LEU A 162 11.69 41.03 24.80
N ARG A 163 10.36 40.94 25.03
CA ARG A 163 9.48 42.08 24.83
C ARG A 163 9.66 43.08 25.97
N PRO A 164 10.03 44.35 25.68
CA PRO A 164 10.04 45.38 26.70
C PRO A 164 8.63 45.51 27.29
N THR A 165 8.51 45.36 28.60
CA THR A 165 7.24 45.49 29.32
C THR A 165 6.60 46.84 28.96
N PRO A 166 5.41 46.88 28.33
CA PRO A 166 4.75 48.14 28.02
C PRO A 166 4.28 48.77 29.33
N GLY A 167 5.09 49.67 29.90
CA GLY A 167 4.83 50.29 31.19
C GLY A 167 6.07 50.76 31.94
N PHE A 168 7.26 50.22 31.64
CA PHE A 168 8.51 50.83 32.10
C PHE A 168 8.95 51.90 31.09
N LEU A 169 8.25 53.04 31.10
CA LEU A 169 8.88 54.28 30.69
C LEU A 169 10.05 54.48 31.65
N ALA A 170 11.26 54.16 31.19
CA ALA A 170 12.46 54.75 31.75
C ALA A 170 12.24 56.27 31.65
N ALA A 171 11.90 56.88 32.79
CA ALA A 171 11.94 58.31 32.94
C ALA A 171 13.37 58.71 32.59
N ALA A 172 13.54 59.31 31.42
CA ALA A 172 14.75 60.02 31.10
C ALA A 172 14.87 61.13 32.14
N ASP A 173 15.84 60.99 33.04
CA ASP A 173 16.22 62.00 34.01
C ASP A 173 16.62 63.26 33.26
N ALA A 174 15.64 64.12 33.05
CA ALA A 174 15.81 65.54 32.88
C ALA A 174 15.40 66.18 34.19
N ASP A 175 16.35 66.36 35.12
CA ASP A 175 16.32 67.61 35.87
C ASP A 175 17.72 68.06 36.30
N SER A 176 17.91 69.35 36.06
CA SER A 176 19.10 70.15 36.30
C SER A 176 18.73 71.15 37.40
N ALA A 177 19.66 71.40 38.32
CA ALA A 177 19.56 72.23 39.54
C ALA A 177 18.99 71.44 40.75
N ASP A 178 19.59 71.46 41.94
CA ASP A 178 20.08 72.62 42.66
C ASP A 178 21.21 72.21 43.64
N SER A 179 22.28 72.99 43.66
CA SER A 179 23.42 72.82 44.57
C SER A 179 23.08 73.45 45.92
N ALA A 180 22.41 72.71 46.80
CA ALA A 180 22.25 73.12 48.20
C ALA A 180 23.33 72.50 49.09
N ILE A 181 24.38 73.29 49.37
CA ILE A 181 25.42 73.01 50.36
C ILE A 181 24.76 72.72 51.73
N PRO A 182 25.01 71.57 52.38
CA PRO A 182 24.52 71.35 53.73
C PRO A 182 25.30 72.24 54.72
N LYS A 183 24.55 73.16 55.33
CA LYS A 183 24.99 74.10 56.37
C LYS A 183 25.18 73.33 57.69
N PHE A 184 26.42 73.04 58.07
CA PHE A 184 26.73 72.51 59.41
C PHE A 184 26.55 73.63 60.45
N PRO A 185 25.77 73.42 61.53
CA PRO A 185 25.72 74.36 62.64
C PRO A 185 26.98 74.23 63.49
N ASP A 186 27.71 75.34 63.55
CA ASP A 186 28.77 75.64 64.50
C ASP A 186 28.19 75.63 65.94
N ARG A 187 28.76 74.84 66.84
CA ARG A 187 28.46 74.90 68.28
C ARG A 187 29.76 74.89 69.06
N ALA A 188 30.28 76.09 69.25
CA ALA A 188 31.30 76.39 70.24
C ALA A 188 30.69 76.37 71.66
N GLU A 189 31.40 75.63 72.53
CA GLU A 189 31.87 76.03 73.87
C GLU A 189 30.93 76.10 75.09
N ALA A 190 31.57 75.81 76.24
CA ALA A 190 31.18 75.82 77.65
C ALA A 190 30.46 74.54 78.17
N GLY A 191 31.01 73.74 79.08
CA GLY A 191 32.07 73.92 80.06
C GLY A 191 31.59 73.39 81.42
N LYS A 192 32.51 72.93 82.29
CA LYS A 192 32.33 72.43 83.69
C LYS A 192 31.70 71.03 83.82
N ASP A 193 32.20 70.07 84.62
CA ASP A 193 32.94 70.07 85.89
C ASP A 193 33.76 68.77 86.05
N GLY A 194 34.85 68.81 86.83
CA GLY A 194 35.61 67.63 87.30
C GLY A 194 37.10 67.87 87.55
#